data_AF-A0A396ILQ8-F1
#
_entry.id   AF-A0A396ILQ8-F1
#
_cell.length_a   1.000
_cell.length_b   1.000
_cell.length_c   1.000
_cell.angle_alpha   90.00
_cell.angle_beta   90.00
_cell.angle_gamma   90.00
#
_symmetry.space_group_name_H-M   'P 1'
#
loop_
_entity.id
_entity.type
_entity.pdbx_description
1 polymer ?
#
loop_
_entity_poly.entity_id
_entity_poly.type
_entity_poly.pdbx_seq_one_letter_code
_entity_poly.pdbx_strand_id
1 'polypeptide(L)'
;MAKPRKPKPEDPKPENSGAVVQHQKLCLSIDMDKRLVYGYTELKIAVPEIGIVGLHAENLGIESVWVDGEPTEFEYYPHQYSQNDDEKRWSSVTSPSSAADAAVSVYLSSLEKELVPNLLINCFKPSKTETEQQQKEQPVTENGFHSAAAAEPLKQVIVAVL
;
A
#
# COMPACT_ATOMS: atom_id res chain seq x y z
N MET A 1 -31.80 41.10 15.14
CA MET A 1 -30.45 40.85 14.61
C MET A 1 -29.89 39.60 15.27
N ALA A 2 -29.76 38.49 14.51
CA ALA A 2 -29.20 37.24 15.04
C ALA A 2 -27.67 37.31 15.02
N LYS A 3 -27.02 36.98 16.14
CA LYS A 3 -25.56 36.95 16.24
C LYS A 3 -24.99 35.80 15.38
N PRO A 4 -23.90 36.02 14.63
CA PRO A 4 -23.24 34.95 13.87
C PRO A 4 -22.68 33.89 14.85
N ARG A 5 -23.00 32.61 14.60
CA ARG A 5 -22.40 31.49 15.34
C ARG A 5 -20.98 31.27 14.81
N LYS A 6 -20.01 31.19 15.71
CA LYS A 6 -18.61 30.84 15.38
C LYS A 6 -18.58 29.43 14.73
N PRO A 7 -17.78 29.22 13.67
CA PRO A 7 -17.51 27.89 13.15
C PRO A 7 -16.89 27.02 14.26
N LYS A 8 -17.31 25.77 14.36
CA LYS A 8 -16.61 24.77 15.18
C LYS A 8 -15.22 24.51 14.56
N PRO A 9 -14.17 24.28 15.38
CA PRO A 9 -12.87 23.86 14.87
C PRO A 9 -13.02 22.52 14.15
N GLU A 10 -12.40 22.40 12.98
CA GLU A 10 -12.27 21.13 12.27
C GLU A 10 -11.52 20.14 13.16
N ASP A 11 -12.04 18.93 13.28
CA ASP A 11 -11.33 17.83 13.93
C ASP A 11 -10.02 17.58 13.17
N PRO A 12 -8.87 17.39 13.86
CA PRO A 12 -7.60 17.14 13.20
C PRO A 12 -7.72 15.89 12.32
N LYS A 13 -7.41 16.05 11.02
CA LYS A 13 -7.31 14.97 10.04
C LYS A 13 -6.37 13.91 10.66
N PRO A 14 -6.76 12.63 10.73
CA PRO A 14 -5.92 11.61 11.34
C PRO A 14 -4.56 11.58 10.64
N GLU A 15 -3.48 11.72 11.41
CA GLU A 15 -2.08 11.81 10.96
C GLU A 15 -1.58 10.56 10.20
N ASN A 16 -2.44 9.57 10.00
CA ASN A 16 -2.12 8.31 9.35
C ASN A 16 -3.20 7.95 8.32
N SER A 17 -3.40 8.82 7.32
CA SER A 17 -4.17 8.44 6.13
C SER A 17 -3.28 7.56 5.24
N GLY A 18 -3.12 6.30 5.65
CA GLY A 18 -2.56 5.27 4.79
C GLY A 18 -3.34 5.14 3.48
N ALA A 19 -2.78 4.44 2.50
CA ALA A 19 -3.43 4.28 1.20
C ALA A 19 -4.84 3.67 1.36
N VAL A 20 -5.84 4.29 0.75
CA VAL A 20 -7.23 3.80 0.84
C VAL A 20 -7.55 3.02 -0.42
N VAL A 21 -7.78 1.71 -0.27
CA VAL A 21 -8.20 0.84 -1.36
C VAL A 21 -9.70 1.02 -1.60
N GLN A 22 -10.07 1.50 -2.79
CA GLN A 22 -11.47 1.64 -3.22
C GLN A 22 -12.00 0.38 -3.89
N HIS A 23 -11.14 -0.33 -4.62
CA HIS A 23 -11.51 -1.54 -5.34
C HIS A 23 -10.32 -2.47 -5.49
N GLN A 24 -10.59 -3.77 -5.47
CA GLN A 24 -9.61 -4.82 -5.71
C GLN A 24 -10.17 -5.82 -6.71
N LYS A 25 -9.36 -6.20 -7.70
CA LYS A 25 -9.56 -7.39 -8.51
C LYS A 25 -8.41 -8.35 -8.28
N LEU A 26 -8.71 -9.63 -8.30
CA LEU A 26 -7.73 -10.69 -8.10
C LEU A 26 -7.89 -11.71 -9.24
N CYS A 27 -6.80 -11.96 -9.94
CA CYS A 27 -6.73 -12.94 -11.02
C CYS A 27 -5.70 -13.98 -10.62
N LEU A 28 -6.14 -15.23 -10.44
CA LEU A 28 -5.30 -16.33 -9.97
C LEU A 28 -5.28 -17.48 -10.97
N SER A 29 -4.18 -18.19 -10.99
CA SER A 29 -4.00 -19.49 -11.62
C SER A 29 -3.32 -20.42 -10.64
N ILE A 30 -3.77 -21.68 -10.59
CA ILE A 30 -3.30 -22.68 -9.64
C ILE A 30 -2.68 -23.83 -10.42
N ASP A 31 -1.38 -24.05 -10.20
CA ASP A 31 -0.65 -25.20 -10.74
C ASP A 31 -0.51 -26.25 -9.62
N MET A 32 -1.33 -27.29 -9.70
CA MET A 32 -1.37 -28.36 -8.69
C MET A 32 -0.12 -29.25 -8.72
N ASP A 33 0.52 -29.38 -9.89
CA ASP A 33 1.70 -30.23 -10.06
C ASP A 33 2.93 -29.55 -9.44
N LYS A 34 3.07 -28.25 -9.68
CA LYS A 34 4.13 -27.43 -9.08
C LYS A 34 3.81 -26.95 -7.66
N ARG A 35 2.54 -27.08 -7.24
CA ARG A 35 2.01 -26.54 -5.97
C ARG A 35 2.20 -25.03 -5.86
N LEU A 36 1.96 -24.32 -6.97
CA LEU A 36 2.12 -22.88 -7.06
C LEU A 36 0.79 -22.19 -7.31
N VAL A 37 0.68 -20.97 -6.77
CA VAL A 37 -0.41 -20.03 -7.06
C VAL A 37 0.25 -18.77 -7.62
N TYR A 38 -0.09 -18.41 -8.85
CA TYR A 38 0.45 -17.24 -9.53
C TYR A 38 -0.69 -16.41 -10.12
N GLY A 39 -0.41 -15.17 -10.48
CA GLY A 39 -1.40 -14.25 -11.01
C GLY A 39 -1.12 -12.80 -10.64
N TYR A 40 -2.17 -11.99 -10.51
CA TYR A 40 -2.01 -10.59 -10.16
C TYR A 40 -3.20 -10.02 -9.39
N THR A 41 -2.96 -8.94 -8.64
CA THR A 41 -4.00 -8.11 -8.04
C THR A 41 -4.01 -6.74 -8.71
N GLU A 42 -5.19 -6.23 -9.05
CA GLU A 42 -5.40 -4.83 -9.45
C GLU A 42 -6.03 -4.08 -8.28
N LEU A 43 -5.43 -2.97 -7.85
CA LEU A 43 -5.92 -2.12 -6.77
C LEU A 43 -6.22 -0.74 -7.32
N LYS A 44 -7.42 -0.23 -7.06
CA LYS A 44 -7.76 1.18 -7.22
C LYS A 44 -7.57 1.86 -5.87
N ILE A 45 -6.57 2.71 -5.75
CA ILE A 45 -6.14 3.28 -4.48
C ILE A 45 -6.14 4.81 -4.51
N ALA A 46 -6.56 5.44 -3.41
CA ALA A 46 -6.20 6.82 -3.13
C ALA A 46 -4.79 6.83 -2.54
N VAL A 47 -3.86 7.43 -3.26
CA VAL A 47 -2.44 7.43 -2.88
C VAL A 47 -2.20 8.47 -1.79
N PRO A 48 -1.46 8.13 -0.71
CA PRO A 48 -1.07 9.09 0.31
C PRO A 48 -0.28 10.27 -0.27
N GLU A 49 -0.22 11.38 0.46
CA GLU A 49 0.52 12.57 0.03
C GLU A 49 2.02 12.31 -0.22
N ILE A 50 2.63 11.36 0.50
CA ILE A 50 4.02 10.93 0.30
C ILE A 50 4.23 10.15 -1.02
N GLY A 51 3.16 9.78 -1.72
CA GLY A 51 3.20 9.10 -3.01
C GLY A 51 3.72 7.67 -2.99
N ILE A 52 4.07 7.15 -1.81
CA ILE A 52 4.53 5.77 -1.61
C ILE A 52 3.39 4.95 -1.02
N VAL A 53 3.18 3.77 -1.58
CA VAL A 53 2.20 2.80 -1.10
C VAL A 53 2.96 1.58 -0.59
N GLY A 54 2.82 1.31 0.70
CA GLY A 54 3.34 0.11 1.33
C GLY A 54 2.31 -1.00 1.33
N LEU A 55 2.69 -2.19 0.86
CA LEU A 55 1.89 -3.42 0.91
C LEU A 55 2.65 -4.52 1.66
N HIS A 56 1.90 -5.43 2.28
CA HIS A 56 2.45 -6.68 2.79
C HIS A 56 2.46 -7.74 1.70
N ALA A 57 3.63 -8.31 1.42
CA ALA A 57 3.90 -9.24 0.34
C ALA A 57 4.86 -10.36 0.78
N GLU A 58 4.69 -10.86 2.00
CA GLU A 58 5.54 -11.90 2.56
C GLU A 58 5.33 -13.25 1.86
N ASN A 59 6.42 -13.99 1.62
CA ASN A 59 6.42 -15.27 0.88
C ASN A 59 5.84 -15.19 -0.54
N LEU A 60 5.93 -14.03 -1.20
CA LEU A 60 5.47 -13.83 -2.58
C LEU A 60 6.66 -13.56 -3.51
N GLY A 61 6.68 -14.22 -4.67
CA GLY A 61 7.60 -13.89 -5.76
C GLY A 61 7.07 -12.72 -6.57
N ILE A 62 7.37 -11.47 -6.17
CA ILE A 62 6.92 -10.29 -6.92
C ILE A 62 7.62 -10.24 -8.28
N GLU A 63 6.86 -10.44 -9.36
CA GLU A 63 7.37 -10.45 -10.72
C GLU A 63 7.47 -9.04 -11.29
N SER A 64 6.38 -8.27 -11.19
CA SER A 64 6.31 -6.91 -11.73
C SER A 64 5.24 -6.08 -11.05
N VAL A 65 5.40 -4.76 -11.11
CA VAL A 65 4.45 -3.76 -10.62
C VAL A 65 4.17 -2.74 -11.72
N TRP A 66 2.90 -2.36 -11.86
CA TRP A 66 2.44 -1.36 -12.82
C TRP A 66 1.58 -0.31 -12.14
N VAL A 67 1.77 0.97 -12.49
CA VAL A 67 0.97 2.09 -11.98
C VAL A 67 0.39 2.88 -13.15
N ASP A 68 -0.94 2.97 -13.22
CA ASP A 68 -1.68 3.59 -14.32
C ASP A 68 -1.24 3.08 -15.71
N GLY A 69 -0.99 1.77 -15.83
CA GLY A 69 -0.57 1.13 -17.09
C GLY A 69 0.92 1.23 -17.41
N GLU A 70 1.73 1.84 -16.55
CA GLU A 70 3.19 1.98 -16.77
C GLU A 70 3.98 1.05 -15.83
N PRO A 71 5.03 0.36 -16.31
CA PRO A 71 5.94 -0.39 -15.45
C PRO A 71 6.56 0.54 -14.39
N THR A 72 6.59 0.09 -13.15
CA THR A 72 7.01 0.91 -12.01
C THR A 72 8.02 0.16 -11.15
N GLU A 73 9.09 0.86 -10.77
CA GLU A 73 10.08 0.33 -9.82
C GLU A 73 9.47 0.19 -8.42
N PHE A 74 9.88 -0.85 -7.70
CA PHE A 74 9.42 -1.14 -6.36
C PHE A 74 10.59 -1.64 -5.51
N GLU A 75 10.50 -1.41 -4.21
CA GLU A 75 11.43 -1.98 -3.24
C GLU A 75 10.75 -3.13 -2.51
N TYR A 76 11.41 -4.28 -2.45
CA TYR A 76 10.91 -5.47 -1.77
C TYR A 76 11.91 -5.95 -0.72
N TYR A 77 11.51 -5.95 0.54
CA TYR A 77 12.31 -6.30 1.71
C TYR A 77 11.73 -7.54 2.41
N PRO A 78 11.90 -8.75 1.85
CA PRO A 78 11.35 -9.95 2.45
C PRO A 78 11.89 -10.12 3.88
N HIS A 79 11.03 -10.46 4.83
CA HIS A 79 11.49 -10.76 6.17
C HIS A 79 12.26 -12.07 6.12
N GLN A 80 13.54 -12.03 6.48
CA GLN A 80 14.27 -13.26 6.70
C GLN A 80 13.67 -13.94 7.94
N TYR A 81 12.77 -14.89 7.73
CA TYR A 81 12.43 -15.86 8.77
C TYR A 81 13.64 -16.77 8.95
N SER A 82 14.55 -16.37 9.83
CA SER A 82 15.52 -17.28 10.41
C SER A 82 14.74 -18.37 11.14
N GLN A 83 14.46 -19.50 10.47
CA GLN A 83 13.93 -20.70 11.14
C GLN A 83 14.75 -21.04 12.39
N ASN A 84 16.05 -20.72 12.37
CA ASN A 84 16.98 -20.87 13.49
C ASN A 84 16.55 -20.12 14.77
N ASP A 85 15.90 -18.95 14.69
CA ASP A 85 15.50 -18.20 15.89
C ASP A 85 14.28 -18.82 16.56
N ASP A 86 13.34 -19.32 15.77
CA ASP A 86 12.17 -20.03 16.29
C ASP A 86 12.59 -21.38 16.87
N GLU A 87 13.42 -22.16 16.17
CA GLU A 87 13.97 -23.43 16.69
C GLU A 87 14.72 -23.23 18.00
N LYS A 88 15.49 -22.14 18.14
CA LYS A 88 16.17 -21.81 19.39
C LYS A 88 15.19 -21.51 20.52
N ARG A 89 14.07 -20.82 20.25
CA ARG A 89 13.00 -20.61 21.25
C ARG A 89 12.36 -21.92 21.70
N TRP A 90 12.09 -22.83 20.77
CA TRP A 90 11.49 -24.14 21.09
C TRP A 90 12.48 -25.09 21.77
N SER A 91 13.79 -24.94 21.54
CA SER A 91 14.84 -25.80 22.10
C SER A 91 14.94 -25.78 23.64
N SER A 92 14.39 -24.75 24.29
CA SER A 92 14.42 -24.55 25.75
C SER A 92 13.12 -24.96 26.45
N VAL A 93 12.16 -25.53 25.72
CA VAL A 93 10.86 -25.94 26.26
C VAL A 93 10.99 -27.23 27.07
N THR A 94 10.63 -27.17 28.34
CA THR A 94 10.72 -28.32 29.28
C THR A 94 9.42 -28.58 30.05
N SER A 95 8.42 -27.72 29.86
CA SER A 95 7.13 -27.77 30.55
C SER A 95 6.03 -27.09 29.72
N PRO A 96 4.75 -27.38 29.99
CA PRO A 96 3.64 -26.67 29.35
C PRO A 96 3.71 -25.15 29.50
N SER A 97 4.17 -24.63 30.64
CA SER A 97 4.32 -23.20 30.87
C SER A 97 5.41 -22.59 29.97
N SER A 98 6.60 -23.21 29.91
CA SER A 98 7.66 -22.74 29.00
C SER A 98 7.28 -22.84 27.51
N ALA A 99 6.42 -23.80 27.15
CA ALA A 99 5.88 -23.91 25.80
C ALA A 99 4.93 -22.74 25.48
N ALA A 100 4.08 -22.36 26.45
CA ALA A 100 3.20 -21.20 26.31
C ALA A 100 4.01 -19.90 26.15
N ASP A 101 5.06 -19.72 26.95
CA ASP A 101 5.94 -18.55 26.86
C ASP A 101 6.65 -18.49 25.49
N ALA A 102 7.18 -19.62 25.00
CA ALA A 102 7.81 -19.69 23.68
C ALA A 102 6.81 -19.35 22.56
N ALA A 103 5.60 -19.91 22.62
CA ALA A 103 4.55 -19.64 21.64
C ALA A 103 4.13 -18.17 21.62
N VAL A 104 3.93 -17.55 22.79
CA VAL A 104 3.61 -16.11 22.90
C VAL A 104 4.74 -15.26 22.31
N SER A 105 5.99 -15.63 22.60
CA SER A 105 7.16 -14.90 22.12
C SER A 105 7.28 -14.96 20.59
N VAL A 106 7.04 -16.13 19.98
CA VAL A 106 6.99 -16.30 18.51
C VAL A 106 5.84 -15.49 17.91
N TYR A 107 4.65 -15.55 18.51
CA TYR A 107 3.48 -14.80 18.06
C TYR A 107 3.72 -13.29 18.08
N LEU A 108 4.24 -12.73 19.18
CA LEU A 108 4.55 -11.31 19.29
C LEU A 108 5.59 -10.87 18.26
N SER A 109 6.65 -11.65 18.06
CA SER A 109 7.65 -11.33 17.03
C SER A 109 7.08 -11.41 15.62
N SER A 110 6.05 -12.23 15.38
CA SER A 110 5.37 -12.28 14.08
C SER A 110 4.51 -11.02 13.88
N LEU A 111 3.77 -10.60 14.90
CA LEU A 111 3.01 -9.35 14.86
C LEU A 111 3.92 -8.14 14.63
N GLU A 112 5.07 -8.08 15.28
CA GLU A 112 6.04 -6.99 15.11
C GLU A 112 6.55 -6.88 13.66
N LYS A 113 6.81 -8.03 13.01
CA LYS A 113 7.20 -8.08 11.58
C LYS A 113 6.06 -7.64 10.66
N GLU A 114 4.82 -7.96 11.00
CA GLU A 114 3.64 -7.55 10.24
C GLU A 114 3.27 -6.06 10.40
N LEU A 115 3.91 -5.31 11.32
CA LEU A 115 3.62 -3.88 11.47
C LEU A 115 4.16 -3.02 10.32
N VAL A 116 5.17 -3.51 9.60
CA VAL A 116 5.86 -2.73 8.56
C VAL A 116 5.65 -3.38 7.20
N PRO A 117 5.12 -2.65 6.20
CA PRO A 117 4.98 -3.18 4.85
C PRO A 117 6.36 -3.47 4.25
N ASN A 118 6.46 -4.58 3.53
CA ASN A 118 7.71 -5.05 2.92
C ASN A 118 7.76 -4.89 1.40
N LEU A 119 6.68 -4.41 0.77
CA LEU A 119 6.67 -3.98 -0.63
C LEU A 119 6.34 -2.49 -0.70
N LEU A 120 7.27 -1.67 -1.18
CA LEU A 120 7.10 -0.22 -1.32
C LEU A 120 7.02 0.15 -2.80
N ILE A 121 5.92 0.78 -3.19
CA ILE A 121 5.63 1.16 -4.57
C ILE A 121 5.61 2.68 -4.66
N ASN A 122 6.45 3.24 -5.53
CA ASN A 122 6.42 4.68 -5.82
C ASN A 122 5.32 4.99 -6.85
N CYS A 123 4.25 5.65 -6.41
CA CYS A 123 3.13 6.04 -7.26
C CYS A 123 3.26 7.47 -7.82
N PHE A 124 4.34 8.19 -7.50
CA PHE A 124 4.63 9.47 -8.17
C PHE A 124 5.16 9.22 -9.57
N LYS A 125 4.58 9.92 -10.55
CA LYS A 125 5.26 10.13 -11.84
C LYS A 125 6.19 11.34 -11.71
N PRO A 126 7.46 11.28 -12.14
CA PRO A 126 8.10 12.47 -12.65
C PRO A 126 7.33 12.85 -13.91
N SER A 127 6.57 13.95 -13.89
CA SER A 127 6.03 14.52 -15.12
C SER A 127 7.23 14.80 -16.04
N LYS A 128 7.39 14.01 -17.10
CA LYS A 128 8.14 14.49 -18.25
C LYS A 128 7.42 15.76 -18.68
N THR A 129 8.15 16.86 -18.60
CA THR A 129 7.72 18.21 -18.95
C THR A 129 7.01 18.18 -20.30
N GLU A 130 5.69 18.37 -20.29
CA GLU A 130 4.98 19.00 -21.42
C GLU A 130 5.45 20.45 -21.45
N THR A 131 6.65 20.68 -21.99
CA THR A 131 7.11 22.02 -22.34
C THR A 131 7.32 22.01 -23.84
N GLU A 132 6.68 22.98 -24.49
CA GLU A 132 6.61 23.22 -25.94
C GLU A 132 5.58 22.37 -26.72
N GLN A 133 4.30 22.78 -26.67
CA GLN A 133 3.47 23.00 -27.88
C GLN A 133 2.02 23.48 -27.60
N GLN A 134 1.81 24.40 -26.65
CA GLN A 134 0.52 25.13 -26.56
C GLN A 134 0.76 26.61 -26.23
N GLN A 135 1.32 27.34 -27.20
CA GLN A 135 1.10 28.79 -27.33
C GLN A 135 0.22 29.02 -28.56
N LYS A 136 -0.83 29.84 -28.36
CA LYS A 136 -2.01 30.15 -29.18
C LYS A 136 -3.22 29.28 -28.82
N GLU A 137 -4.35 29.80 -28.35
CA GLU A 137 -4.91 31.14 -28.30
C GLU A 137 -5.92 31.20 -27.12
N GLN A 138 -6.01 32.31 -26.42
CA GLN A 138 -7.16 32.73 -25.60
C GLN A 138 -7.95 33.80 -26.40
N PRO A 139 -9.24 34.17 -26.12
CA PRO A 139 -9.80 34.32 -24.76
C PRO A 139 -11.30 33.97 -24.50
N VAL A 140 -11.58 33.67 -23.22
CA VAL A 140 -12.71 34.07 -22.33
C VAL A 140 -14.17 33.67 -22.69
N THR A 141 -14.82 32.93 -21.78
CA THR A 141 -16.05 33.37 -21.07
C THR A 141 -16.33 32.55 -19.81
N GLU A 142 -16.99 33.22 -18.88
CA GLU A 142 -17.10 33.04 -17.43
C GLU A 142 -18.30 32.14 -17.05
N ASN A 143 -18.13 31.29 -16.01
CA ASN A 143 -19.06 31.05 -14.89
C ASN A 143 -19.08 29.60 -14.37
N GLY A 144 -18.91 29.47 -13.06
CA GLY A 144 -19.82 28.65 -12.25
C GLY A 144 -19.30 27.30 -11.73
N PHE A 145 -18.74 27.32 -10.53
CA PHE A 145 -18.83 26.28 -9.48
C PHE A 145 -18.64 24.81 -9.88
N HIS A 146 -17.43 24.29 -9.62
CA HIS A 146 -17.27 23.07 -8.84
C HIS A 146 -16.05 23.24 -7.92
N SER A 147 -16.29 23.55 -6.65
CA SER A 147 -15.30 23.27 -5.61
C SER A 147 -15.29 21.76 -5.44
N ALA A 148 -14.50 21.08 -6.27
CA ALA A 148 -14.09 19.72 -5.98
C ALA A 148 -13.26 19.82 -4.71
N ALA A 149 -13.81 19.39 -3.57
CA ALA A 149 -12.98 18.99 -2.44
C ALA A 149 -11.89 18.10 -3.03
N ALA A 150 -10.62 18.53 -2.89
CA ALA A 150 -9.49 17.93 -3.58
C ALA A 150 -9.54 16.41 -3.39
N ALA A 151 -9.99 15.69 -4.42
CA ALA A 151 -10.05 14.25 -4.37
C ALA A 151 -8.60 13.77 -4.42
N GLU A 152 -8.16 13.07 -3.38
CA GLU A 152 -6.87 12.39 -3.36
C GLU A 152 -6.69 11.63 -4.69
N PRO A 153 -5.54 11.75 -5.38
CA PRO A 153 -5.37 11.21 -6.72
C PRO A 153 -5.53 9.68 -6.69
N LEU A 154 -6.49 9.19 -7.48
CA LEU A 154 -6.73 7.77 -7.61
C LEU A 154 -5.75 7.15 -8.61
N LYS A 155 -5.10 6.07 -8.20
CA LYS A 155 -4.17 5.30 -9.02
C LYS A 155 -4.67 3.88 -9.20
N GLN A 156 -4.38 3.30 -10.37
CA GLN A 156 -4.50 1.86 -10.58
C GLN A 156 -3.13 1.23 -10.39
N VAL A 157 -3.00 0.36 -9.38
CA VAL A 157 -1.77 -0.39 -9.11
C VAL A 157 -2.02 -1.85 -9.44
N ILE A 158 -1.13 -2.48 -10.21
CA ILE A 158 -1.18 -3.90 -10.53
C ILE A 158 0.10 -4.55 -10.01
N VAL A 159 -0.04 -5.60 -9.22
CA VAL A 159 1.09 -6.39 -8.70
C VAL A 159 0.95 -7.82 -9.20
N ALA A 160 1.93 -8.30 -9.96
CA ALA A 160 2.00 -9.66 -10.46
C ALA A 160 2.92 -10.53 -9.57
N VAL A 161 2.49 -11.76 -9.32
CA VAL A 161 3.14 -12.73 -8.42
C VAL A 161 3.32 -14.06 -9.14
N LEU A 162 4.51 -14.65 -8.99
CA LEU A 162 4.93 -15.97 -9.47
C LEU A 162 4.98 -17.03 -8.36
#